data_AF-A0A7J4NV11-F1
#
_entry.id   AF-A0A7J4NV11-F1
#
_cell.length_a   1.000
_cell.length_b   1.000
_cell.length_c   1.000
_cell.angle_alpha   90.00
_cell.angle_beta   90.00
_cell.angle_gamma   90.00
#
_symmetry.space_group_name_H-M   'P 1'
#
loop_
_entity.id
_entity.type
_entity.pdbx_description
1 polymer ?
#
loop_
_entity_poly.entity_id
_entity_poly.type
_entity_poly.pdbx_seq_one_letter_code
_entity_poly.pdbx_strand_id
1 'polypeptide(L)' 'MDKSRIRTRTKRYIKQLIHNFRFTYEDISKSSGIEVNRLKAINKKEEPTFEEYMTLKKLAIKLSSERGEDSAD' A
#
# COMPACT_ATOMS: atom_id res chain seq x y z
N MET A 1 -1.45 -19.25 -4.16
CA MET A 1 -2.00 -17.88 -4.29
C MET A 1 -1.64 -17.37 -5.68
N ASP A 2 -2.61 -16.96 -6.49
CA ASP A 2 -2.37 -16.50 -7.86
C ASP A 2 -1.58 -15.17 -7.86
N LYS A 3 -0.38 -15.18 -8.45
CA LYS A 3 0.53 -14.01 -8.51
C LYS A 3 -0.15 -12.81 -9.17
N SER A 4 -0.96 -13.03 -10.21
CA SER A 4 -1.72 -11.97 -10.89
C SER A 4 -2.63 -11.18 -9.93
N ARG A 5 -3.24 -11.88 -8.95
CA ARG A 5 -4.08 -11.26 -7.92
C ARG A 5 -3.28 -10.48 -6.90
N ILE A 6 -2.06 -10.95 -6.56
CA ILE A 6 -1.17 -10.28 -5.60
C ILE A 6 -0.75 -8.92 -6.14
N ARG A 7 -0.22 -8.87 -7.38
CA ARG A 7 0.17 -7.61 -8.03
C ARG A 7 -0.97 -6.59 -8.06
N THR A 8 -2.15 -7.02 -8.53
CA THR A 8 -3.31 -6.14 -8.68
C THR A 8 -3.77 -5.56 -7.34
N ARG A 9 -3.80 -6.40 -6.29
CA ARG A 9 -4.16 -5.95 -4.94
C ARG A 9 -3.10 -5.02 -4.34
N THR A 10 -1.82 -5.34 -4.50
CA THR A 10 -0.71 -4.51 -3.99
C THR A 10 -0.74 -3.12 -4.61
N LYS A 11 -0.91 -3.05 -5.94
CA LYS A 11 -1.10 -1.78 -6.65
C LYS A 11 -2.30 -0.99 -6.14
N ARG A 12 -3.41 -1.67 -5.82
CA ARG A 12 -4.59 -1.03 -5.22
C ARG A 12 -4.27 -0.42 -3.86
N TYR A 13 -3.51 -1.10 -3.00
CA TYR A 13 -3.11 -0.56 -1.70
C TYR A 13 -2.22 0.68 -1.85
N ILE A 14 -1.23 0.67 -2.75
CA ILE A 14 -0.39 1.85 -3.02
C ILE A 14 -1.26 3.03 -3.49
N LYS A 15 -2.18 2.79 -4.42
CA LYS A 15 -3.13 3.82 -4.87
C LYS A 15 -4.02 4.34 -3.75
N GLN A 16 -4.48 3.47 -2.85
CA GLN A 16 -5.29 3.86 -1.71
C GLN A 16 -4.50 4.77 -0.75
N LEU A 17 -3.24 4.42 -0.46
CA LEU A 17 -2.33 5.25 0.34
C LEU A 17 -2.15 6.65 -0.27
N ILE A 18 -1.91 6.72 -1.58
CA ILE A 18 -1.70 7.99 -2.28
C ILE A 18 -2.99 8.81 -2.37
N HIS A 19 -4.09 8.22 -2.84
CA HIS A 19 -5.30 8.98 -3.19
C HIS A 19 -6.24 9.20 -2.01
N ASN A 20 -6.39 8.21 -1.12
CA ASN A 20 -7.32 8.31 -0.01
C ASN A 20 -6.65 8.95 1.20
N PHE A 21 -5.41 8.57 1.50
CA PHE A 21 -4.68 9.06 2.67
C PHE A 21 -3.70 10.19 2.36
N ARG A 22 -3.60 10.61 1.09
CA ARG A 22 -2.74 11.72 0.63
C ARG A 22 -1.25 11.52 0.92
N PHE A 23 -0.79 10.27 1.04
CA PHE A 23 0.61 9.97 1.27
C PHE A 23 1.43 10.16 -0.01
N THR A 24 2.66 10.64 0.15
CA THR A 24 3.70 10.57 -0.89
C THR A 24 4.33 9.18 -0.93
N TYR A 25 5.16 8.89 -1.95
CA TYR A 25 5.90 7.63 -1.96
C TYR A 25 6.90 7.55 -0.81
N GLU A 26 7.43 8.69 -0.41
CA GLU A 26 8.37 8.88 0.68
C GLU A 26 7.69 8.57 2.03
N ASP A 27 6.44 8.99 2.23
CA ASP A 27 5.67 8.67 3.45
C ASP A 27 5.35 7.18 3.54
N ILE A 28 4.97 6.56 2.41
CA ILE A 28 4.73 5.11 2.34
C ILE A 28 6.05 4.38 2.62
N SER A 29 7.17 4.85 2.08
CA SER A 29 8.48 4.25 2.29
C SER A 29 8.89 4.28 3.76
N LYS A 30 8.79 5.44 4.41
CA LYS A 30 9.04 5.59 5.86
C LYS A 30 8.15 4.68 6.70
N SER A 31 6.88 4.51 6.34
CA SER A 31 5.91 3.74 7.12
C SER A 31 6.01 2.22 6.90
N SER A 32 6.45 1.80 5.71
CA SER A 32 6.49 0.39 5.31
C SER A 32 7.89 -0.22 5.32
N GLY A 33 8.94 0.60 5.32
CA GLY A 33 10.33 0.16 5.11
C GLY A 33 10.63 -0.25 3.66
N ILE A 34 9.70 -0.08 2.72
CA ILE A 34 9.90 -0.41 1.30
C ILE A 34 10.48 0.81 0.59
N GLU A 35 11.58 0.63 -0.13
CA GLU A 35 12.23 1.70 -0.90
C GLU A 35 11.29 2.40 -1.88
N VAL A 36 11.41 3.72 -2.02
CA VAL A 36 10.57 4.55 -2.90
C VAL A 36 10.60 4.03 -4.35
N ASN A 37 11.79 3.67 -4.84
CA ASN A 37 11.95 3.14 -6.19
C ASN A 37 11.22 1.81 -6.37
N ARG A 38 11.20 0.98 -5.32
CA ARG A 38 10.50 -0.29 -5.31
C ARG A 38 8.97 -0.09 -5.31
N LEU A 39 8.46 0.85 -4.53
CA LEU A 39 7.04 1.23 -4.54
C LEU A 39 6.59 1.73 -5.93
N LYS A 40 7.40 2.57 -6.58
CA LYS A 40 7.14 3.06 -7.95
C LYS A 40 7.13 1.91 -8.97
N ALA A 41 8.08 0.98 -8.86
CA ALA A 41 8.18 -0.20 -9.72
C ALA A 41 6.94 -1.11 -9.62
N ILE A 42 6.51 -1.42 -8.40
CA ILE A 42 5.29 -2.19 -8.12
C ILE A 42 4.05 -1.47 -8.67
N ASN A 43 3.94 -0.15 -8.45
CA ASN A 43 2.79 0.62 -8.94
C ASN A 43 2.74 0.67 -10.48
N LYS A 44 3.90 0.65 -11.15
CA LYS A 44 3.96 0.55 -12.61
C LYS A 44 3.40 -0.82 -13.03
N LYS A 45 4.19 -1.89 -12.88
CA LYS A 45 3.84 -3.25 -13.37
C LYS A 45 4.67 -4.38 -12.74
N GLU A 46 5.67 -4.10 -11.91
CA GLU A 46 6.52 -5.16 -11.35
C GLU A 46 5.78 -6.01 -10.33
N GLU A 47 6.14 -7.29 -10.29
CA GLU A 47 5.56 -8.24 -9.36
C GLU A 47 6.13 -7.99 -7.95
N PRO A 48 5.28 -7.74 -6.95
CA PRO A 48 5.72 -7.59 -5.58
C PRO A 48 6.04 -8.95 -4.96
N THR A 49 6.91 -8.95 -3.96
CA THR A 49 7.09 -10.11 -3.10
C THR A 49 5.86 -10.31 -2.21
N PHE A 50 5.73 -11.51 -1.63
CA PHE A 50 4.66 -11.77 -0.67
C PHE A 50 4.77 -10.86 0.56
N GLU A 51 5.99 -10.56 1.00
CA GLU A 51 6.26 -9.66 2.12
C GLU A 51 5.82 -8.23 1.80
N GLU A 52 6.20 -7.70 0.63
CA GLU A 52 5.78 -6.37 0.17
C GLU A 52 4.24 -6.24 0.11
N TYR A 53 3.58 -7.28 -0.42
CA TYR A 53 2.12 -7.36 -0.42
C TYR A 53 1.54 -7.30 0.99
N MET A 54 2.07 -8.10 1.92
CA MET A 54 1.56 -8.17 3.29
C MET A 54 1.79 -6.86 4.05
N THR A 55 2.95 -6.23 3.88
CA THR A 55 3.29 -4.95 4.50
C THR A 55 2.36 -3.85 4.02
N LEU A 56 2.19 -3.69 2.70
CA LEU A 56 1.31 -2.67 2.13
C LEU A 56 -0.17 -2.92 2.46
N LYS A 57 -0.59 -4.19 2.51
CA LYS A 57 -1.94 -4.57 2.96
C LYS A 57 -2.18 -4.13 4.41
N LYS A 58 -1.26 -4.46 5.32
CA LYS A 58 -1.38 -4.11 6.75
C LYS A 58 -1.46 -2.60 6.94
N LEU A 59 -0.58 -1.85 6.27
CA LEU A 59 -0.56 -0.39 6.35
C LEU A 59 -1.86 0.23 5.85
N ALA A 60 -2.35 -0.21 4.68
CA ALA A 60 -3.60 0.32 4.13
C ALA A 60 -4.83 -0.01 4.99
N ILE A 61 -4.88 -1.21 5.59
CA ILE A 61 -5.97 -1.60 6.50
C ILE A 61 -5.91 -0.76 7.77
N LYS A 62 -4.74 -0.64 8.41
CA LYS A 62 -4.54 0.15 9.64
C LYS A 62 -5.06 1.58 9.47
N LEU A 63 -4.61 2.27 8.43
CA LEU A 63 -5.02 3.66 8.15
C LEU A 63 -6.53 3.76 7.82
N SER A 64 -7.10 2.73 7.19
CA SER A 64 -8.55 2.72 6.91
C SER A 64 -9.38 2.55 8.17
N SER A 65 -8.91 1.74 9.12
CA SER A 65 -9.55 1.56 10.42
C SER A 65 -9.49 2.85 11.23
N GLU A 66 -8.32 3.48 11.33
CA GLU A 66 -8.13 4.74 12.06
C GLU A 66 -9.03 5.86 11.49
N ARG A 67 -9.11 5.99 10.16
CA ARG A 67 -9.98 6.98 9.51
C ARG A 67 -11.49 6.70 9.72
N GLY A 68 -11.86 5.43 9.89
CA GLY A 68 -13.25 5.04 10.14
C GLY A 68 -13.70 5.34 11.57
N GLU A 69 -12.79 5.24 12.54
CA GLU A 69 -13.05 5.60 13.94
C GLU A 69 -13.25 7.11 14.13
N ASP A 70 -12.53 7.96 13.38
CA ASP A 70 -12.75 9.42 13.35
C ASP A 70 -14.10 9.85 12.73
N SER A 71 -14.84 8.93 12.10
CA SER A 71 -16.14 9.22 11.45
C SER A 71 -17.34 8.69 12.25
N ALA A 72 -17.11 8.16 13.46
CA ALA A 72 -18.14 7.67 14.36
C ALA A 72 -18.37 8.69 15.50
N ASP A 73 -18.89 9.87 15.14
CA ASP A 73 -19.46 10.85 16.07
C ASP A 73 -20.75 11.41 15.46
#